data_AF-A0A7X7MIH9-F1
#
_entry.id   AF-A0A7X7MIH9-F1
#
_cell.length_a   1.000
_cell.length_b   1.000
_cell.length_c   1.000
_cell.angle_alpha   90.00
_cell.angle_beta   90.00
_cell.angle_gamma   90.00
#
_symmetry.space_group_name_H-M   'P 1'
#
loop_
_entity.id
_entity.type
_entity.pdbx_description
1 polymer ?
#
loop_
_entity_poly.entity_id
_entity_poly.type
_entity_poly.pdbx_seq_one_letter_code
_entity_poly.pdbx_strand_id
1 'polypeptide(L)'
;MGNPLQILQQALQEATQTGMPFGKYGPQNYPPHGVPLADLPFEYLQWFQRRGFPPGRLGELLELVLNIKRDGAEEVFSALRGGRPAQSLRQPQRRKWDFQ
;
A
#
# COMPACT_ATOMS: atom_id res chain seq x y z
N MET A 1 1.53 16.12 -22.94
CA MET A 1 1.42 15.87 -21.48
C MET A 1 0.12 15.11 -21.27
N GLY A 2 0.16 13.96 -20.59
CA GLY A 2 -1.06 13.17 -20.34
C GLY A 2 -2.08 13.96 -19.53
N ASN A 3 -3.37 13.64 -19.69
CA ASN A 3 -4.43 14.29 -18.93
C ASN A 3 -4.18 14.06 -17.41
N PRO A 4 -4.13 15.10 -16.57
CA PRO A 4 -3.78 14.97 -15.15
C PRO A 4 -4.75 14.05 -14.39
N LEU A 5 -6.02 14.03 -14.77
CA LEU A 5 -7.02 13.14 -14.15
C LEU A 5 -6.75 11.68 -14.51
N GLN A 6 -6.31 11.39 -15.74
CA GLN A 6 -5.95 10.04 -16.15
C GLN A 6 -4.70 9.54 -15.42
N ILE A 7 -3.69 10.42 -15.23
CA ILE A 7 -2.47 10.06 -14.50
C ILE A 7 -2.79 9.72 -13.04
N LEU A 8 -3.64 10.52 -12.39
CA LEU A 8 -4.08 10.25 -11.03
C LEU A 8 -4.85 8.93 -10.94
N GLN A 9 -5.80 8.71 -11.84
CA GLN A 9 -6.57 7.47 -11.88
C GLN A 9 -5.67 6.24 -12.04
N GLN A 10 -4.67 6.31 -12.92
CA GLN A 10 -3.70 5.24 -13.13
C GLN A 10 -2.87 4.98 -11.87
N ALA A 11 -2.43 6.02 -11.17
CA ALA A 11 -1.65 5.89 -9.93
C ALA A 11 -2.48 5.25 -8.80
N LEU A 12 -3.76 5.63 -8.68
CA LEU A 12 -4.68 5.02 -7.73
C LEU A 12 -4.87 3.53 -8.02
N GLN A 13 -5.09 3.18 -9.28
CA GLN A 13 -5.23 1.79 -9.71
C GLN A 13 -3.94 1.00 -9.44
N GLU A 14 -2.78 1.56 -9.76
CA GLU A 14 -1.47 0.95 -9.48
C GLU A 14 -1.28 0.68 -7.99
N ALA A 15 -1.60 1.65 -7.12
CA ALA A 15 -1.50 1.49 -5.66
C ALA A 15 -2.37 0.33 -5.11
N THR A 16 -3.47 -0.02 -5.77
CA THR A 16 -4.32 -1.17 -5.38
C THR A 16 -3.76 -2.51 -5.84
N GLN A 17 -2.91 -2.54 -6.85
CA GLN A 17 -2.37 -3.76 -7.47
C GLN A 17 -0.93 -4.05 -7.03
N THR A 18 -0.17 -3.01 -6.72
CA THR A 18 1.20 -3.13 -6.25
C THR A 18 1.21 -3.63 -4.81
N GLY A 19 1.79 -4.81 -4.59
CA GLY A 19 2.13 -5.28 -3.26
C GLY A 19 3.39 -4.60 -2.73
N MET A 20 3.43 -4.31 -1.43
CA MET A 20 4.61 -3.78 -0.77
C MET A 20 5.77 -4.78 -0.93
N PRO A 21 6.92 -4.39 -1.52
CA PRO A 21 7.96 -5.35 -1.87
C PRO A 21 8.88 -5.74 -0.69
N PHE A 22 8.87 -4.98 0.40
CA PHE A 22 9.77 -5.19 1.54
C PHE A 22 9.19 -4.67 2.86
N GLY A 23 9.93 -4.89 3.94
CA GLY A 23 9.59 -4.42 5.28
C GLY A 23 8.50 -5.27 5.93
N LYS A 24 7.83 -4.70 6.94
CA LYS A 24 6.81 -5.41 7.73
C LYS A 24 5.69 -5.97 6.87
N TYR A 25 5.27 -5.24 5.85
CA TYR A 25 4.17 -5.61 4.96
C TYR A 25 4.63 -6.28 3.66
N GLY A 26 5.90 -6.65 3.58
CA GLY A 26 6.47 -7.35 2.43
C GLY A 26 6.07 -8.83 2.32
N PRO A 27 6.44 -9.50 1.22
CA PRO A 27 6.13 -10.90 0.97
C PRO A 27 6.59 -11.87 2.06
N GLN A 28 7.64 -11.48 2.80
CA GLN A 28 8.19 -12.27 3.91
C GLN A 28 7.17 -12.52 5.04
N ASN A 29 6.28 -11.55 5.29
CA ASN A 29 5.25 -11.64 6.33
C ASN A 29 3.84 -11.81 5.73
N TYR A 30 3.65 -11.40 4.48
CA TYR A 30 2.39 -11.44 3.74
C TYR A 30 2.60 -12.08 2.36
N PRO A 31 2.83 -13.41 2.29
CA PRO A 31 3.06 -14.09 1.03
C PRO A 31 1.78 -14.15 0.17
N PRO A 32 1.89 -14.26 -1.16
CA PRO A 32 3.13 -14.30 -1.94
C PRO A 32 3.66 -12.93 -2.40
N HIS A 33 2.84 -11.88 -2.39
CA HIS A 33 3.16 -10.59 -3.03
C HIS A 33 3.29 -9.38 -2.08
N GLY A 34 3.13 -9.58 -0.77
CA GLY A 34 3.03 -8.49 0.19
C GLY A 34 1.60 -7.92 0.26
N VAL A 35 1.43 -6.88 1.07
CA VAL A 35 0.16 -6.17 1.21
C VAL A 35 0.04 -5.11 0.12
N PRO A 36 -1.12 -4.97 -0.56
CA PRO A 36 -1.36 -3.87 -1.49
C PRO A 36 -1.07 -2.50 -0.86
N LEU A 37 -0.45 -1.57 -1.61
CA LEU A 37 -0.08 -0.27 -1.06
C LEU A 37 -1.29 0.48 -0.48
N ALA A 38 -2.44 0.42 -1.16
CA ALA A 38 -3.70 1.02 -0.72
C ALA A 38 -4.21 0.48 0.63
N ASP A 39 -3.83 -0.74 1.00
CA ASP A 39 -4.25 -1.43 2.22
C ASP A 39 -3.19 -1.32 3.35
N LEU A 40 -2.09 -0.60 3.11
CA LEU A 40 -1.09 -0.33 4.15
C LEU A 40 -1.68 0.54 5.27
N PRO A 41 -1.33 0.26 6.54
CA PRO A 41 -1.74 1.11 7.65
C PRO A 41 -1.16 2.51 7.56
N PHE A 42 -1.93 3.50 8.01
CA PHE A 42 -1.55 4.91 7.98
C PHE A 42 -0.26 5.17 8.75
N GLU A 43 -0.08 4.52 9.91
CA GLU A 43 1.10 4.68 10.77
C GLU A 43 2.38 4.18 10.08
N TYR A 44 2.26 3.14 9.25
CA TYR A 44 3.39 2.63 8.47
C TYR A 44 3.82 3.63 7.40
N LEU A 45 2.86 4.27 6.74
CA LEU A 45 3.12 5.32 5.77
C LEU A 45 3.69 6.59 6.42
N GLN A 46 3.19 6.97 7.59
CA GLN A 46 3.76 8.08 8.37
C GLN A 46 5.21 7.85 8.79
N TRP A 47 5.59 6.60 9.07
CA TRP A 47 6.99 6.26 9.33
C TRP A 47 7.88 6.58 8.12
N PHE A 48 7.41 6.27 6.90
CA PHE A 48 8.10 6.67 5.66
C PHE A 48 8.10 8.19 5.48
N GLN A 49 7.03 8.90 5.80
CA GLN A 49 7.01 10.37 5.74
C GLN A 49 8.12 11.01 6.58
N ARG A 50 8.43 10.42 7.75
CA ARG A 50 9.49 10.91 8.65
C ARG A 50 10.90 10.51 8.21
N ARG A 51 11.06 9.31 7.65
CA ARG A 51 12.38 8.76 7.26
C ARG A 51 12.77 9.11 5.82
N GLY A 52 11.80 9.40 4.97
CA GLY A 52 11.92 9.50 3.52
C GLY A 52 11.27 8.30 2.82
N PHE A 53 10.56 8.58 1.72
CA PHE A 53 10.03 7.56 0.82
C PHE A 53 11.14 6.95 -0.04
N PRO A 54 11.00 5.67 -0.45
CA PRO A 54 11.91 5.07 -1.41
C PRO A 54 11.87 5.84 -2.75
N PRO A 55 12.98 5.93 -3.49
CA PRO A 55 13.00 6.66 -4.75
C PRO A 55 12.15 5.98 -5.84
N GLY A 56 11.73 6.77 -6.82
CA GLY A 56 10.99 6.30 -7.99
C GLY A 56 9.52 6.00 -7.70
N ARG A 57 8.92 5.19 -8.58
CA ARG A 57 7.47 5.00 -8.65
C ARG A 57 6.85 4.50 -7.33
N LEU A 58 7.55 3.62 -6.61
CA LEU A 58 7.07 3.10 -5.33
C LEU A 58 6.89 4.21 -4.29
N GLY A 59 7.84 5.15 -4.19
CA GLY A 59 7.74 6.28 -3.26
C GLY A 59 6.58 7.20 -3.60
N GLU A 60 6.43 7.52 -4.89
CA GLU A 60 5.31 8.33 -5.39
C GLU A 60 3.96 7.73 -5.01
N LEU A 61 3.79 6.41 -5.19
CA LEU A 61 2.57 5.71 -4.81
C LEU A 61 2.35 5.70 -3.30
N LEU A 62 3.40 5.47 -2.50
CA LEU A 62 3.30 5.49 -1.04
C LEU A 62 2.90 6.86 -0.50
N GLU A 63 3.47 7.93 -1.07
CA GLU A 63 3.13 9.31 -0.72
C GLU A 63 1.69 9.65 -1.12
N LEU A 64 1.26 9.23 -2.32
CA LEU A 64 -0.11 9.37 -2.78
C LEU A 64 -1.10 8.69 -1.82
N VAL A 65 -0.84 7.43 -1.45
CA VAL A 65 -1.71 6.68 -0.53
C VAL A 65 -1.73 7.33 0.84
N LEU A 66 -0.59 7.82 1.35
CA LEU A 66 -0.55 8.54 2.62
C LEU A 66 -1.45 9.78 2.60
N ASN A 67 -1.36 10.58 1.53
CA ASN A 67 -2.16 11.80 1.40
C ASN A 67 -3.66 11.47 1.36
N ILE A 68 -4.06 10.45 0.59
CA ILE A 68 -5.46 10.00 0.50
C ILE A 68 -5.98 9.54 1.86
N LYS A 69 -5.19 8.76 2.60
CA LYS A 69 -5.56 8.28 3.94
C LYS A 69 -5.62 9.42 4.96
N ARG A 70 -4.69 10.37 4.89
CA ARG A 70 -4.70 11.57 5.73
C ARG A 70 -5.99 12.37 5.54
N ASP A 71 -6.47 12.45 4.30
CA ASP A 71 -7.68 13.19 3.94
C ASP A 71 -8.97 12.36 4.17
N GLY A 72 -8.86 11.10 4.61
CA GLY A 72 -10.01 10.21 4.83
C GLY A 72 -10.69 9.71 3.55
N ALA A 73 -10.05 9.87 2.38
CA ALA A 73 -10.62 9.54 1.08
C ALA A 73 -10.35 8.09 0.63
N GLU A 74 -10.11 7.17 1.56
CA GLU A 74 -9.69 5.80 1.25
C GLU A 74 -10.77 4.92 0.58
N GLU A 75 -12.04 5.34 0.63
CA GLU A 75 -13.14 4.74 -0.12
C GLU A 75 -12.91 4.76 -1.64
N VAL A 76 -12.07 5.68 -2.15
CA VAL A 76 -11.68 5.70 -3.56
C VAL A 76 -11.04 4.38 -3.99
N PHE A 77 -10.28 3.74 -3.11
CA PHE A 77 -9.66 2.45 -3.40
C PHE A 77 -10.69 1.31 -3.44
N SER A 78 -11.74 1.39 -2.61
CA SER A 78 -12.84 0.41 -2.61
C SER A 78 -13.59 0.41 -3.93
N ALA A 79 -13.85 1.59 -4.49
CA ALA A 79 -14.48 1.73 -5.81
C ALA A 79 -13.62 1.06 -6.91
N LEU A 80 -12.31 1.25 -6.87
CA LEU A 80 -11.38 0.65 -7.85
C LEU A 80 -11.23 -0.87 -7.70
N ARG A 81 -11.52 -1.43 -6.52
CA ARG A 81 -11.53 -2.88 -6.24
C ARG A 81 -12.86 -3.56 -6.56
N GLY A 82 -13.83 -2.85 -7.15
CA GLY A 82 -15.18 -3.38 -7.39
C GLY A 82 -16.04 -3.49 -6.14
N GLY A 83 -15.93 -2.52 -5.23
CA GLY A 83 -16.75 -2.42 -4.01
C GLY A 83 -16.25 -3.29 -2.84
N ARG A 84 -15.02 -3.82 -2.92
CA ARG A 84 -14.44 -4.60 -1.82
C ARG A 84 -13.80 -3.66 -0.80
N PRO A 85 -14.13 -3.81 0.50
CA PRO A 85 -13.47 -3.04 1.55
C PRO A 85 -11.98 -3.38 1.62
N ALA A 86 -11.21 -2.54 2.31
CA ALA A 86 -9.81 -2.83 2.59
C ALA A 86 -9.68 -4.23 3.21
N GLN A 87 -8.75 -5.04 2.71
CA GLN A 87 -8.58 -6.38 3.26
C GLN A 87 -8.09 -6.26 4.70
N SER A 88 -8.81 -6.85 5.66
CA SER A 88 -8.32 -6.91 7.03
C SER A 88 -6.94 -7.56 7.02
N LEU A 89 -5.93 -6.85 7.50
CA LEU A 89 -4.57 -7.39 7.62
C LEU A 89 -4.60 -8.54 8.64
N ARG A 90 -4.86 -9.76 8.16
CA ARG A 90 -4.76 -10.97 8.97
C ARG A 90 -3.35 -10.96 9.57
N GLN A 91 -3.26 -11.27 10.87
CA GLN A 91 -1.99 -11.20 11.59
C GLN A 91 -0.91 -11.93 10.79
N PRO A 92 0.28 -11.32 10.61
CA PRO A 92 1.36 -11.95 9.87
C PRO A 92 1.59 -13.33 10.48
N GLN A 93 1.66 -14.36 9.64
CA GLN A 93 1.95 -15.71 10.10
C GLN A 93 3.25 -15.61 10.90
N ARG A 94 3.16 -15.76 12.23
CA ARG A 94 4.35 -15.86 13.09
C ARG A 94 5.16 -17.00 12.51
N ARG A 95 6.34 -16.71 11.95
CA ARG A 95 7.30 -17.76 11.60
C ARG A 95 7.44 -18.65 12.82
N LYS A 96 6.99 -19.91 12.71
CA LYS A 96 7.42 -20.95 13.64
C LYS A 96 8.91 -21.11 13.38
N TRP A 97 9.73 -20.69 14.34
CA TRP A 97 11.13 -21.04 14.34
C TRP A 97 11.19 -22.51 14.76
N ASP A 98 11.38 -23.40 13.79
CA ASP A 98 11.79 -24.77 14.08
C ASP A 98 13.27 -24.71 14.46
N PHE A 99 13.53 -24.55 15.77
CA PHE A 99 14.85 -24.81 16.32
C PHE A 99 15.04 -26.32 16.33
N GLN A 100 15.85 -26.81 15.40
CA GLN A 100 16.31 -28.20 15.37
C GLN A 100 17.72 -28.29 15.95
#